data_AF-A0A3R7AP41-F1
#
_entry.id   AF-A0A3R7AP41-F1
#
_cell.length_a   1.000
_cell.length_b   1.000
_cell.length_c   1.000
_cell.angle_alpha   90.00
_cell.angle_beta   90.00
_cell.angle_gamma   90.00
#
_symmetry.space_group_name_H-M   'P 1'
#
loop_
_entity.id
_entity.type
_entity.pdbx_description
1 polymer ?
#
loop_
_entity_poly.entity_id
_entity_poly.type
_entity_poly.pdbx_seq_one_letter_code
_entity_poly.pdbx_strand_id
1 'polypeptide(L)' 'MLAKPEAEQIELWIKEMRKGYIKLVALMVLNEEAMSGYDIMKRVEEATLGFWRLTSGGIYPVLKELERKGYIKL' A
#
# COMPACT_ATOMS: atom_id res chain seq x y z
N MET A 1 4.58 -32.26 -8.99
CA MET A 1 3.32 -31.59 -8.60
C MET A 1 3.65 -30.62 -7.47
N LEU A 2 3.45 -29.31 -7.66
CA LEU A 2 3.57 -28.35 -6.56
C LEU A 2 2.34 -28.51 -5.66
N ALA A 3 2.57 -28.70 -4.35
CA ALA A 3 1.49 -28.69 -3.37
C ALA A 3 0.77 -27.34 -3.45
N LYS A 4 -0.57 -27.36 -3.50
CA LYS A 4 -1.34 -26.13 -3.40
C LYS A 4 -1.13 -25.57 -1.99
N PRO A 5 -0.72 -24.30 -1.85
CA PRO A 5 -0.56 -23.71 -0.53
C PRO A 5 -1.90 -23.68 0.20
N GLU A 6 -1.86 -23.93 1.50
CA GLU A 6 -2.99 -23.78 2.40
C GLU A 6 -3.43 -22.31 2.44
N ALA A 7 -4.71 -22.05 2.70
CA ALA A 7 -5.27 -20.69 2.64
C ALA A 7 -4.51 -19.70 3.56
N GLU A 8 -4.10 -20.16 4.75
CA GLU A 8 -3.31 -19.37 5.69
C GLU A 8 -1.95 -18.94 5.12
N GLN A 9 -1.30 -19.82 4.36
CA GLN A 9 -0.03 -19.51 3.73
C GLN A 9 -0.18 -18.47 2.61
N ILE A 10 -1.27 -18.53 1.85
CA ILE A 10 -1.61 -17.52 0.85
C ILE A 10 -1.84 -16.16 1.51
N GLU A 11 -2.56 -16.11 2.63
CA GLU A 11 -2.81 -14.85 3.36
C GLU A 11 -1.53 -14.22 3.89
N LEU A 12 -0.62 -15.03 4.44
CA LEU A 12 0.69 -14.55 4.89
C LEU A 12 1.51 -13.97 3.73
N TRP A 13 1.54 -14.65 2.58
CA TRP A 13 2.21 -14.17 1.38
C TRP A 13 1.62 -12.85 0.88
N ILE A 14 0.29 -12.75 0.82
CA ILE A 14 -0.41 -11.52 0.43
C ILE A 14 -0.05 -10.37 1.38
N LYS A 15 -0.01 -10.63 2.69
CA LYS A 15 0.35 -9.63 3.70
C LYS A 15 1.77 -9.10 3.51
N GLU A 16 2.75 -9.97 3.32
CA GLU A 16 4.14 -9.56 3.13
C GLU A 16 4.34 -8.83 1.79
N MET A 17 3.68 -9.29 0.72
CA MET A 17 3.67 -8.56 -0.56
C MET A 17 3.13 -7.14 -0.39
N ARG A 18 1.96 -6.96 0.24
CA ARG A 18 1.35 -5.64 0.45
C ARG A 18 2.28 -4.69 1.21
N LYS A 19 2.98 -5.17 2.24
CA LYS A 19 4.00 -4.39 2.95
C LYS A 19 5.14 -3.94 2.02
N GLY A 20 5.58 -4.80 1.11
CA GLY A 20 6.61 -4.47 0.12
C GLY A 20 6.16 -3.40 -0.89
N TYR A 21 4.90 -3.44 -1.31
CA TYR A 21 4.37 -2.57 -2.38
C TYR A 21 3.82 -1.24 -1.90
N ILE A 22 3.56 -1.03 -0.61
CA ILE A 22 2.90 0.18 -0.10
C ILE A 22 3.58 1.49 -0.54
N LYS A 23 4.91 1.52 -0.63
CA LYS A 23 5.68 2.69 -1.08
C LYS A 23 5.42 3.01 -2.55
N LEU A 24 5.42 1.97 -3.39
CA LEU A 24 5.17 2.12 -4.83
C LEU A 24 3.74 2.58 -5.07
N VAL A 25 2.77 2.01 -4.36
CA VAL A 25 1.37 2.42 -4.47
C VAL A 25 1.18 3.87 -4.03
N ALA A 26 1.78 4.29 -2.91
CA ALA A 26 1.71 5.67 -2.48
C ALA A 26 2.26 6.64 -3.53
N LEU A 27 3.41 6.32 -4.14
CA LEU A 27 4.00 7.13 -5.21
C LEU A 27 3.14 7.16 -6.48
N MET A 28 2.58 6.01 -6.89
CA MET A 28 1.70 5.95 -8.06
C MET A 28 0.46 6.84 -7.89
N VAL A 29 -0.19 6.77 -6.72
CA VAL A 29 -1.37 7.60 -6.43
C VAL A 29 -1.00 9.09 -6.38
N LEU A 30 0.09 9.45 -5.71
CA LEU A 30 0.56 10.83 -5.62
C LEU A 30 1.06 11.40 -6.97
N ASN A 31 1.41 10.53 -7.92
CA ASN A 31 1.79 10.94 -9.28
C ASN A 31 0.56 11.28 -10.13
N GLU A 32 -0.63 10.76 -9.81
CA GLU A 32 -1.88 11.17 -10.45
C GLU A 32 -2.30 12.56 -9.98
N GLU A 33 -2.35 12.78 -8.66
CA GLU A 33 -2.74 14.04 -8.05
C GLU A 33 -2.18 14.13 -6.61
N ALA A 34 -1.97 15.36 -6.11
CA ALA A 34 -1.67 15.58 -4.71
C ALA A 34 -2.86 15.14 -3.84
N MET A 35 -2.64 14.18 -2.94
CA MET A 35 -3.69 13.58 -2.11
C MET A 35 -3.27 13.53 -0.65
N SER A 36 -4.25 13.68 0.26
CA SER A 36 -3.99 13.43 1.68
C SER A 36 -3.74 11.95 1.94
N GLY A 37 -3.13 11.62 3.08
CA GLY A 37 -2.94 10.22 3.47
C GLY A 37 -4.26 9.42 3.56
N TYR A 38 -5.36 10.08 3.91
CA TYR A 38 -6.70 9.47 3.91
C TYR A 38 -7.19 9.16 2.50
N ASP A 39 -7.05 10.13 1.59
CA ASP A 39 -7.48 9.96 0.20
C ASP A 39 -6.70 8.85 -0.50
N ILE A 40 -5.40 8.71 -0.22
CA ILE A 40 -4.60 7.58 -0.71
C ILE A 40 -5.18 6.25 -0.22
N MET A 41 -5.50 6.12 1.07
CA MET A 41 -6.09 4.88 1.61
C MET A 41 -7.41 4.55 0.91
N LYS A 42 -8.29 5.55 0.73
CA LYS A 42 -9.58 5.39 0.06
C LYS A 42 -9.42 5.00 -1.41
N ARG A 43 -8.57 5.71 -2.15
CA ARG A 43 -8.27 5.44 -3.58
C ARG A 43 -7.75 4.02 -3.80
N VAL A 44 -6.87 3.54 -2.92
CA VAL A 44 -6.32 2.17 -2.98
C VAL A 44 -7.38 1.12 -2.67
N GLU A 45 -8.21 1.36 -1.66
CA GLU A 45 -9.33 0.45 -1.35
C GLU A 45 -10.28 0.35 -2.55
N GLU A 46 -10.69 1.46 -3.15
CA GLU A 46 -11.57 1.52 -4.31
C GLU A 46 -10.95 0.84 -5.54
N ALA A 47 -9.70 1.17 -5.86
CA ALA A 47 -8.97 0.59 -7.00
C ALA A 47 -8.76 -0.93 -6.87
N THR A 48 -8.70 -1.44 -5.64
CA THR A 48 -8.52 -2.87 -5.37
C THR A 48 -9.81 -3.60 -5.03
N LEU A 49 -10.98 -2.96 -5.20
CA LEU A 49 -12.29 -3.52 -4.86
C LEU A 49 -12.35 -4.05 -3.42
N GLY A 50 -11.71 -3.35 -2.49
CA GLY A 50 -11.64 -3.72 -1.08
C GLY A 50 -10.63 -4.81 -0.74
N PHE A 51 -9.93 -5.40 -1.72
CA PHE A 51 -8.92 -6.42 -1.47
C PHE A 51 -7.81 -5.87 -0.56
N TRP A 52 -7.36 -4.65 -0.80
CA TRP A 52 -6.31 -4.01 0.00
C TRP A 52 -6.81 -2.76 0.69
N ARG A 53 -7.09 -2.90 1.99
CA ARG A 53 -7.34 -1.78 2.90
C ARG A 53 -6.05 -1.36 3.60
N LEU A 54 -5.53 -0.20 3.22
CA LEU A 54 -4.41 0.42 3.91
C LEU A 54 -4.87 0.95 5.28
N THR A 55 -3.96 0.91 6.25
CA THR A 55 -4.20 1.49 7.59
C THR A 55 -3.38 2.77 7.76
N SER A 56 -3.83 3.65 8.65
CA SER A 56 -3.07 4.84 9.05
C SER A 56 -1.67 4.48 9.54
N GLY A 57 -1.55 3.43 10.36
CA GLY A 57 -0.27 2.89 10.84
C GLY A 57 0.64 2.32 9.75
N GLY A 58 0.10 1.99 8.57
CA GLY A 58 0.89 1.61 7.39
C GLY A 58 1.28 2.80 6.52
N ILE A 59 0.33 3.68 6.21
CA ILE A 59 0.54 4.72 5.18
C ILE A 59 1.35 5.91 5.69
N TYR A 60 1.09 6.43 6.89
CA TYR A 60 1.75 7.66 7.34
C TYR A 60 3.25 7.50 7.60
N PRO A 61 3.74 6.38 8.18
CA PRO A 61 5.17 6.13 8.28
C PRO A 61 5.85 6.06 6.91
N VAL A 62 5.17 5.47 5.92
CA VAL A 62 5.65 5.38 4.53
C VAL A 62 5.75 6.76 3.90
N LEU A 63 4.71 7.57 3.99
CA LEU A 63 4.72 8.94 3.46
C LEU A 63 5.83 9.78 4.10
N LYS A 64 6.00 9.70 5.43
CA LYS A 64 7.10 10.38 6.13
C LYS A 64 8.48 9.87 5.69
N GLU A 65 8.62 8.59 5.35
CA GLU A 65 9.88 8.07 4.79
C GLU A 65 10.14 8.62 3.37
N LEU A 66 9.12 8.63 2.52
CA LEU A 66 9.22 9.14 1.14
C LEU A 66 9.56 10.63 1.13
N GLU A 67 8.97 11.41 2.02
CA GLU A 67 9.26 12.84 2.20
C GLU A 67 10.71 13.05 2.66
N ARG A 68 11.17 12.34 3.68
CA ARG A 68 12.58 12.42 4.14
C ARG A 68 13.59 12.07 3.06
N LYS A 69 13.22 11.19 2.12
CA LYS A 69 14.05 10.81 0.97
C LYS A 69 13.94 11.79 -0.21
N GLY A 70 13.08 12.79 -0.12
CA GLY A 70 12.87 13.80 -1.16
C GLY A 70 12.06 13.31 -2.36
N TYR A 71 11.36 12.17 -2.25
CA TYR A 71 10.54 11.64 -3.35
C TYR A 71 9.19 12.32 -3.45
N ILE A 72 8.67 12.84 -2.34
CA ILE A 72 7.42 13.61 -2.28
C ILE A 72 7.63 14.87 -1.44
N LYS A 73 6.71 15.81 -1.56
CA LYS A 73 6.56 16.95 -0.64
C LYS A 73 5.14 16.90 -0.10
N LEU A 74 4.99 16.80 1.22
CA LEU A 74 3.69 16.82 1.90
C LEU A 74 3.31 18.23 2.31
#